data_AF-A0A6M0C1G1-F1
#
_entry.id   AF-A0A6M0C1G1-F1
#
_cell.length_a   1.000
_cell.length_b   1.000
_cell.length_c   1.000
_cell.angle_alpha   90.00
_cell.angle_beta   90.00
_cell.angle_gamma   90.00
#
_symmetry.space_group_name_H-M   'P 1'
#
loop_
_entity.id
_entity.type
_entity.pdbx_description
1 polymer ?
#
loop_
_entity_poly.entity_id
_entity_poly.type
_entity_poly.pdbx_seq_one_letter_code
_entity_poly.pdbx_strand_id
1 'polypeptide(L)'
;MNPETAFDFVNNQYLNQKGKSLSDLQKNIFCLAWENEKYGEIAIKTNFAEGYIRQEAANLWKILGDLFGQKITCKNFRGVVETEFQKHSDRDKFPLPQQMKEWFKILGYQFAENYNVVDKIHGKRFFEW
;
A
#
# COMPACT_ATOMS: atom_id res chain seq x y z
N MET A 1 -4.82 10.90 1.73
CA MET A 1 -3.63 10.29 1.10
C MET A 1 -3.50 10.82 -0.33
N ASN A 2 -2.27 11.08 -0.83
CA ASN A 2 -2.04 11.48 -2.23
C ASN A 2 -2.25 10.25 -3.15
N PRO A 3 -2.98 10.36 -4.28
CA PRO A 3 -3.14 9.28 -5.26
C PRO A 3 -1.82 8.59 -5.66
N GLU A 4 -0.74 9.35 -5.83
CA GLU A 4 0.55 8.76 -6.21
C GLU A 4 1.13 7.88 -5.11
N THR A 5 1.12 8.37 -3.86
CA THR A 5 1.58 7.59 -2.70
C THR A 5 0.71 6.34 -2.49
N ALA A 6 -0.60 6.46 -2.74
CA ALA A 6 -1.52 5.32 -2.68
C ALA A 6 -1.21 4.28 -3.76
N PHE A 7 -0.90 4.74 -4.98
CA PHE A 7 -0.49 3.86 -6.05
C PHE A 7 0.85 3.17 -5.74
N ASP A 8 1.85 3.90 -5.25
CA ASP A 8 3.16 3.33 -4.92
C ASP A 8 3.05 2.25 -3.84
N PHE A 9 2.23 2.48 -2.82
CA PHE A 9 1.93 1.47 -1.80
C PHE A 9 1.35 0.19 -2.42
N VAL A 10 0.31 0.34 -3.23
CA VAL A 10 -0.36 -0.77 -3.93
C VAL A 10 0.61 -1.50 -4.86
N ASN A 11 1.39 -0.76 -5.64
CA ASN A 11 2.33 -1.28 -6.61
C ASN A 11 3.44 -2.09 -5.92
N ASN A 12 3.96 -1.58 -4.80
CA ASN A 12 4.95 -2.30 -3.99
C ASN A 12 4.37 -3.59 -3.39
N GLN A 13 3.15 -3.57 -2.88
CA GLN A 13 2.48 -4.78 -2.39
C GLN A 13 2.28 -5.81 -3.51
N TYR A 14 1.85 -5.36 -4.69
CA TYR A 14 1.65 -6.23 -5.85
C TYR A 14 2.97 -6.81 -6.37
N LEU A 15 4.02 -5.99 -6.44
CA LEU A 15 5.38 -6.40 -6.79
C LEU A 15 5.91 -7.48 -5.83
N ASN A 16 5.73 -7.30 -4.51
CA ASN A 16 6.16 -8.26 -3.51
C ASN A 16 5.41 -9.60 -3.62
N GLN A 17 4.12 -9.58 -3.94
CA GLN A 17 3.31 -10.81 -4.03
C GLN A 17 3.44 -11.54 -5.37
N LYS A 18 3.59 -10.81 -6.48
CA LYS A 18 3.52 -11.37 -7.84
C LYS A 18 4.81 -11.23 -8.65
N GLY A 19 5.80 -10.50 -8.14
CA GLY A 19 7.06 -10.23 -8.83
C GLY A 19 6.90 -9.33 -10.06
N LYS A 20 5.77 -8.62 -10.21
CA LYS A 20 5.47 -7.74 -11.33
C LYS A 20 4.88 -6.43 -10.84
N SER A 21 5.19 -5.34 -11.54
CA SER A 21 4.61 -4.02 -11.29
C SER A 21 3.34 -3.79 -12.12
N LEU A 22 2.47 -2.90 -11.63
CA LEU A 22 1.35 -2.36 -12.40
C LEU A 22 1.87 -1.47 -13.53
N SER A 23 1.11 -1.39 -14.62
CA SER A 23 1.48 -0.58 -15.79
C SER A 23 1.24 0.91 -15.57
N ASP A 24 1.89 1.76 -16.36
CA ASP A 24 1.65 3.22 -16.33
C ASP A 24 0.21 3.59 -16.66
N LEU A 25 -0.44 2.81 -17.53
CA LEU A 25 -1.87 3.00 -17.81
C LEU A 25 -2.73 2.70 -16.57
N GLN A 26 -2.43 1.61 -15.86
CA GLN A 26 -3.10 1.29 -14.60
C GLN A 26 -2.84 2.36 -13.53
N LYS A 27 -1.64 2.95 -13.49
CA LYS A 27 -1.33 4.11 -12.65
C LYS A 27 -2.23 5.29 -12.96
N ASN A 28 -2.34 5.67 -14.24
CA ASN A 28 -3.17 6.80 -14.65
C ASN A 28 -4.65 6.55 -14.33
N ILE A 29 -5.16 5.36 -14.62
CA ILE A 29 -6.53 4.97 -14.27
C ILE A 29 -6.75 5.04 -12.76
N PHE A 30 -5.80 4.55 -11.96
CA PHE A 30 -5.87 4.58 -10.50
C PHE A 30 -5.94 6.03 -9.97
N CYS A 31 -5.00 6.88 -10.40
CA CYS A 31 -4.92 8.26 -9.94
C CYS A 31 -6.16 9.08 -10.34
N LEU A 32 -6.62 8.94 -11.59
CA LEU A 32 -7.81 9.67 -12.05
C LEU A 32 -9.10 9.14 -11.39
N ALA A 33 -9.22 7.83 -11.20
CA ALA A 33 -10.33 7.26 -10.44
C ALA A 33 -10.32 7.74 -8.97
N TRP A 34 -9.15 8.03 -8.40
CA TRP A 34 -9.01 8.55 -7.03
C TRP A 34 -9.60 9.96 -6.88
N GLU A 35 -9.55 10.74 -7.96
CA GLU A 35 -10.13 12.07 -8.09
C GLU A 35 -11.63 12.05 -8.48
N ASN A 36 -12.23 10.86 -8.62
CA ASN A 36 -13.62 10.64 -9.08
C ASN A 36 -13.88 11.05 -10.54
N GLU A 37 -12.85 11.06 -11.39
CA GLU A 37 -13.00 11.30 -12.82
C GLU A 37 -13.77 10.15 -13.49
N LYS A 38 -14.55 10.49 -14.52
CA LYS A 38 -15.33 9.49 -15.26
C LYS A 38 -14.45 8.77 -16.27
N TYR A 39 -14.80 7.53 -16.61
CA TYR A 39 -14.06 6.74 -17.61
C TYR A 39 -13.91 7.44 -18.97
N GLY A 40 -14.88 8.25 -19.38
CA GLY A 40 -14.77 9.08 -20.59
C GLY A 40 -13.69 10.17 -20.50
N GLU A 41 -13.55 10.83 -19.35
CA GLU A 41 -12.51 11.85 -19.11
C GLU A 41 -11.13 11.18 -19.02
N ILE A 42 -11.05 10.01 -18.39
CA ILE A 42 -9.85 9.18 -18.33
C ILE A 42 -9.42 8.77 -19.73
N ALA A 43 -10.35 8.34 -20.57
CA ALA A 43 -10.09 7.97 -21.97
C ALA A 43 -9.47 9.13 -22.77
N ILE A 44 -10.02 10.34 -22.60
CA ILE A 44 -9.49 11.56 -23.24
C ILE A 44 -8.07 11.87 -22.72
N LYS A 45 -7.87 11.88 -21.39
CA LYS A 45 -6.59 12.22 -20.75
C LYS A 45 -5.48 11.20 -21.06
N THR A 46 -5.84 9.94 -21.27
CA THR A 46 -4.89 8.86 -21.57
C THR A 46 -4.76 8.56 -23.07
N ASN A 47 -5.57 9.21 -23.91
CA ASN A 47 -5.64 9.00 -25.36
C ASN A 47 -5.95 7.54 -25.77
N PHE A 48 -6.79 6.85 -24.98
CA PHE A 48 -7.27 5.49 -25.25
C PHE A 48 -8.78 5.47 -25.47
N ALA A 49 -9.28 4.40 -26.09
CA ALA A 49 -10.72 4.19 -26.21
C ALA A 49 -11.35 3.94 -24.84
N GLU A 50 -12.53 4.51 -24.58
CA GLU A 50 -13.24 4.35 -23.31
C GLU A 50 -13.52 2.87 -22.98
N GLY A 51 -13.86 2.05 -23.99
CA GLY A 51 -14.04 0.61 -23.82
C GLY A 51 -12.79 -0.09 -23.28
N TYR A 52 -11.62 0.31 -23.77
CA TYR A 52 -10.34 -0.22 -23.31
C TYR A 52 -10.03 0.22 -21.88
N ILE A 53 -10.29 1.49 -21.54
CA ILE A 53 -10.15 2.00 -20.16
C ILE A 53 -11.04 1.24 -19.18
N ARG A 54 -12.29 0.95 -19.54
CA ARG A 54 -13.19 0.17 -18.68
C ARG A 54 -12.68 -1.25 -18.47
N GLN A 55 -12.15 -1.89 -19.51
CA GLN A 55 -11.57 -3.22 -19.41
C GLN A 55 -10.33 -3.20 -18.51
N GLU A 56 -9.44 -2.23 -18.69
CA GLU A 56 -8.22 -2.12 -17.90
C GLU A 56 -8.51 -1.73 -16.44
N ALA A 57 -9.51 -0.88 -16.21
CA ALA A 57 -10.00 -0.58 -14.87
C ALA A 57 -10.60 -1.83 -14.19
N ALA A 58 -11.37 -2.63 -14.91
CA ALA A 58 -11.91 -3.89 -14.36
C ALA A 58 -10.79 -4.87 -13.99
N ASN A 59 -9.75 -4.97 -14.82
CA ASN A 59 -8.55 -5.75 -14.51
C ASN A 59 -7.86 -5.22 -13.25
N LEU A 60 -7.70 -3.91 -13.12
CA LEU A 60 -7.11 -3.28 -11.94
C LEU A 60 -7.91 -3.59 -10.67
N TRP A 61 -9.24 -3.47 -10.69
CA TRP A 61 -10.08 -3.80 -9.53
C TRP A 61 -9.98 -5.27 -9.13
N LYS A 62 -9.86 -6.17 -10.11
CA LYS A 62 -9.63 -7.59 -9.85
C LYS A 62 -8.27 -7.82 -9.18
N ILE A 63 -7.20 -7.21 -9.70
CA ILE A 63 -5.86 -7.29 -9.11
C ILE A 63 -5.87 -6.82 -7.65
N LEU A 64 -6.50 -5.67 -7.38
CA LEU A 64 -6.62 -5.15 -6.02
C LEU A 64 -7.47 -6.05 -5.13
N GLY A 65 -8.51 -6.66 -5.68
CA GLY A 65 -9.35 -7.60 -4.95
C GLY A 65 -8.60 -8.86 -4.53
N ASP A 66 -7.77 -9.39 -5.43
CA ASP A 66 -6.89 -10.52 -5.14
C ASP A 66 -5.79 -10.13 -4.14
N LEU A 67 -5.26 -8.91 -4.23
CA LEU A 67 -4.20 -8.39 -3.36
C LEU A 67 -4.66 -8.22 -1.90
N PHE A 68 -5.85 -7.64 -1.72
CA PHE A 68 -6.41 -7.31 -0.41
C PHE A 68 -7.41 -8.35 0.12
N GLY A 69 -7.69 -9.40 -0.66
CA GLY A 69 -8.62 -10.47 -0.29
C GLY A 69 -10.07 -10.01 -0.12
N GLN A 70 -10.47 -8.91 -0.77
CA GLN A 70 -11.82 -8.34 -0.66
C GLN A 70 -12.33 -7.77 -1.97
N LYS A 71 -13.64 -7.68 -2.15
CA LYS A 71 -14.22 -7.18 -3.40
C LYS A 71 -13.96 -5.68 -3.57
N ILE A 72 -13.13 -5.33 -4.55
CA ILE A 72 -12.81 -3.94 -4.91
C ILE A 72 -13.64 -3.50 -6.11
N THR A 73 -14.08 -2.25 -6.08
CA THR A 73 -14.82 -1.54 -7.11
C THR A 73 -14.35 -0.08 -7.12
N CYS A 74 -14.60 0.63 -8.21
CA CYS A 74 -14.29 2.06 -8.33
C CYS A 74 -14.91 2.93 -7.21
N LYS A 75 -15.94 2.47 -6.50
CA LYS A 75 -16.58 3.22 -5.41
C LYS A 75 -15.94 2.99 -4.04
N ASN A 76 -15.33 1.83 -3.81
CA ASN A 76 -14.81 1.44 -2.49
C ASN A 76 -13.28 1.35 -2.45
N PHE A 77 -12.59 1.31 -3.60
CA PHE A 77 -11.15 1.08 -3.65
C PHE A 77 -10.36 2.11 -2.84
N ARG A 78 -10.74 3.40 -2.91
CA ARG A 78 -10.08 4.47 -2.15
C ARG A 78 -10.08 4.19 -0.65
N GLY A 79 -11.26 3.93 -0.09
CA GLY A 79 -11.41 3.64 1.35
C GLY A 79 -10.70 2.34 1.75
N VAL A 80 -10.69 1.34 0.88
CA VAL A 80 -9.95 0.10 1.11
C VAL A 80 -8.44 0.37 1.15
N VAL A 81 -7.90 1.07 0.16
CA VAL A 81 -6.46 1.38 0.09
C VAL A 81 -6.03 2.23 1.28
N GLU A 82 -6.80 3.24 1.67
CA GLU A 82 -6.50 4.06 2.85
C GLU A 82 -6.51 3.20 4.14
N THR A 83 -7.47 2.29 4.28
CA THR A 83 -7.54 1.38 5.43
C THR A 83 -6.37 0.40 5.47
N GLU A 84 -6.01 -0.21 4.34
CA GLU A 84 -4.90 -1.15 4.25
C GLU A 84 -3.55 -0.44 4.44
N PHE A 85 -3.41 0.78 3.94
CA PHE A 85 -2.24 1.62 4.20
C PHE A 85 -2.09 1.92 5.69
N GLN A 86 -3.19 2.28 6.38
CA GLN A 86 -3.17 2.52 7.82
C GLN A 86 -2.79 1.26 8.60
N LYS A 87 -3.41 0.12 8.29
CA LYS A 87 -3.06 -1.18 8.88
C LYS A 87 -1.61 -1.54 8.66
N HIS A 88 -1.07 -1.30 7.46
CA HIS A 88 0.33 -1.56 7.16
C HIS A 88 1.25 -0.66 7.98
N SER A 89 0.95 0.65 8.06
CA SER A 89 1.67 1.57 8.94
C SER A 89 1.63 1.13 10.39
N ASP A 90 0.51 0.61 10.87
CA ASP A 90 0.37 0.13 12.25
C ASP A 90 1.11 -1.20 12.49
N ARG A 91 1.27 -2.05 11.47
CA ARG A 91 2.14 -3.24 11.54
C ARG A 91 3.63 -2.88 11.56
N ASP A 92 4.03 -1.88 10.77
CA ASP A 92 5.42 -1.40 10.72
C ASP A 92 5.82 -0.66 12.00
N LYS A 93 4.84 -0.18 12.78
CA LYS A 93 5.03 0.27 14.16
C LYS A 93 5.17 -0.93 15.09
N PHE A 94 6.13 -1.82 14.85
CA PHE A 94 6.55 -2.75 15.89
C PHE A 94 7.20 -1.91 17.00
N PRO A 95 6.62 -1.86 18.22
CA PRO A 95 7.22 -1.10 19.30
C PRO A 95 8.54 -1.77 19.67
N LEU A 96 9.66 -1.22 19.19
CA LEU A 96 10.99 -1.66 19.58
C LEU A 96 11.27 -1.09 20.96
N PRO A 97 11.37 -1.93 22.01
CA PRO A 97 11.79 -1.45 23.31
C PRO A 97 13.16 -0.80 23.17
N GLN A 98 13.41 0.32 23.86
CA GLN A 98 14.72 1.00 23.84
C GLN A 98 15.89 0.01 24.02
N GLN A 99 15.77 -0.96 24.93
CA GLN A 99 16.78 -1.98 25.20
C GLN A 99 17.14 -2.88 24.00
N MET A 100 16.23 -3.06 23.03
CA MET A 100 16.53 -3.84 21.84
C MET A 100 17.41 -3.06 20.85
N LYS A 101 17.38 -1.72 20.88
CA LYS A 101 18.19 -0.91 19.94
C LYS A 101 19.69 -1.18 20.11
N GLU A 102 20.17 -1.36 21.34
CA GLU A 102 21.57 -1.70 21.57
C GLU A 102 21.96 -3.03 20.90
N TRP A 103 21.11 -4.05 20.98
CA TRP A 103 21.38 -5.37 20.39
C TRP A 103 21.39 -5.34 18.87
N PHE A 104 20.42 -4.68 18.25
CA PHE A 104 20.37 -4.56 16.80
C PHE A 104 21.51 -3.70 16.25
N LYS A 105 22.00 -2.70 17.01
CA LYS A 105 23.21 -1.94 16.65
C LYS A 105 24.47 -2.81 16.65
N ILE A 106 24.63 -3.71 17.62
CA ILE A 106 25.75 -4.66 17.66
C ILE A 106 25.72 -5.60 16.43
N LEU A 107 24.53 -5.95 15.96
CA LEU A 107 24.33 -6.77 14.77
C LEU A 107 24.50 -6.00 13.44
N GLY A 108 24.84 -4.71 13.48
CA GLY A 108 25.02 -3.88 12.28
C GLY A 108 23.71 -3.53 11.57
N TYR A 109 22.57 -3.71 12.23
CA TYR A 109 21.25 -3.42 11.66
C TYR A 109 20.95 -1.91 11.70
N GLN A 110 20.53 -1.34 10.57
CA GLN A 110 20.06 0.04 10.47
C GLN A 110 18.53 0.06 10.38
N PHE A 111 17.89 0.66 11.38
CA PHE A 111 16.45 0.88 11.37
C PHE A 111 16.07 2.04 10.45
N ALA A 112 14.91 1.95 9.80
CA ALA A 112 14.30 3.05 9.06
C ALA A 112 13.94 4.24 9.99
N GLU A 113 13.90 5.46 9.48
CA GLU A 113 13.68 6.67 10.31
C GLU A 113 12.29 6.75 10.95
N ASN A 114 11.33 5.96 10.46
CA ASN A 114 9.93 5.97 10.87
C ASN A 114 9.58 5.00 12.01
N TYR A 115 10.56 4.36 12.66
CA TYR A 115 10.30 3.46 13.78
C TYR A 115 9.87 4.21 15.06
N ASN A 116 8.67 3.89 15.55
CA ASN A 116 8.16 4.42 16.82
C ASN A 116 8.84 3.72 18.01
N VAL A 117 9.58 4.50 18.81
CA VAL A 117 10.14 4.04 20.09
C VAL A 117 9.04 4.12 21.14
N VAL A 118 8.68 2.98 21.73
CA VAL A 118 7.77 2.94 22.88
C VAL A 118 8.60 2.81 24.15
N ASP A 119 8.18 3.50 25.22
CA ASP A 119 8.82 3.46 26.53
C ASP A 119 8.91 2.04 27.10
N LYS A 120 9.84 1.86 28.05
CA LYS A 120 10.17 0.58 28.72
C LYS A 120 8.93 -0.26 29.05
N ILE A 121 8.81 -1.43 28.41
CA ILE A 121 7.87 -2.47 28.83
C ILE A 121 8.30 -2.95 30.22
N HIS A 122 7.46 -2.71 31.23
CA HIS A 122 7.66 -3.25 32.58
C HIS A 122 6.96 -4.61 32.64
N GLY A 123 7.67 -5.69 32.31
CA GLY A 123 7.19 -7.06 32.32
C GLY A 123 8.31 -8.05 32.01
N LYS A 124 8.19 -9.31 32.45
CA LYS A 124 9.23 -10.34 32.32
C LYS A 124 9.76 -10.42 30.89
N ARG A 125 11.09 -10.44 30.78
CA ARG A 125 11.85 -10.36 29.53
C ARG A 125 11.41 -11.50 28.60
N PHE A 126 11.19 -11.16 27.33
CA PHE A 126 10.76 -12.07 26.26
C PHE A 126 11.73 -13.26 25.99
N PHE A 127 12.87 -13.30 26.68
CA PHE A 127 13.94 -14.30 26.54
C PHE A 127 14.36 -14.92 27.88
N GLU A 128 13.45 -15.08 28.83
CA GLU A 128 13.68 -15.95 29.98
C GLU A 128 13.04 -17.32 29.68
N TRP A 129 13.86 -18.25 29.16
CA TRP A 129 13.65 -19.70 29.22
C TRP A 129 14.56 -20.29 30.30
#